data_AF-A0A2E8LEE0-F1
#
_entry.id   AF-A0A2E8LEE0-F1
#
_cell.length_a   1.000
_cell.length_b   1.000
_cell.length_c   1.000
_cell.angle_alpha   90.00
_cell.angle_beta   90.00
_cell.angle_gamma   90.00
#
_symmetry.space_group_name_H-M   'P 1'
#
loop_
_entity.id
_entity.type
_entity.pdbx_description
1 polymer ?
#
loop_
_entity_poly.entity_id
_entity_poly.type
_entity_poly.pdbx_seq_one_letter_code
_entity_poly.pdbx_strand_id
1 'polypeptide(L)'
;MNHALSLRLTGRQHAALTKHLFPGDGKEAVALILCGRRLGDPADGPWGSRHVMTAHEVIPVPHDVCHERTPTLVSWPTEPVLPAIERAAQRGLSVVKVHSHPTGHRAFSETDDASDADLFPSVMGWTDDPGPHASAVMLPGGEVFARAAYDDGHGGVRFTPVQSVLIVGDDLRVFHHDIVCDGALGLVPGFAERTAQAFGAGTTAALRRLSVAVVGASGTGSPVVEMLVRLGVGEIILVDPDLVEERNLNRILNATRADIGRPKVEVLADTI
;
A
#
# COMPACT_ATOMS: atom_id res chain seq x y z
N MET A 1 -13.38 -12.60 7.53
CA MET A 1 -13.43 -11.73 6.35
C MET A 1 -12.01 -11.28 6.08
N ASN A 2 -11.39 -11.64 4.95
CA ASN A 2 -10.04 -11.17 4.64
C ASN A 2 -10.11 -9.69 4.31
N HIS A 3 -9.55 -8.86 5.19
CA HIS A 3 -9.38 -7.45 4.95
C HIS A 3 -8.33 -7.24 3.85
N ALA A 4 -8.59 -6.33 2.93
CA ALA A 4 -7.60 -5.97 1.93
C ALA A 4 -6.39 -5.30 2.59
N LEU A 5 -5.19 -5.82 2.34
CA LEU A 5 -3.93 -5.26 2.84
C LEU A 5 -3.19 -4.52 1.74
N SER A 6 -2.50 -3.44 2.11
CA SER A 6 -1.65 -2.69 1.19
C SER A 6 -0.35 -2.27 1.82
N LEU A 7 0.72 -2.33 1.04
CA LEU A 7 2.06 -1.94 1.44
C LEU A 7 2.41 -0.57 0.84
N ARG A 8 3.03 0.31 1.63
CA ARG A 8 3.42 1.66 1.22
C ARG A 8 4.90 1.87 1.46
N LEU A 9 5.60 2.35 0.45
CA LEU A 9 7.01 2.74 0.53
C LEU A 9 7.19 4.14 -0.03
N THR A 10 8.22 4.85 0.45
CA THR A 10 8.70 6.06 -0.22
C THR A 10 9.55 5.70 -1.44
N GLY A 11 9.66 6.62 -2.40
CA GLY A 11 10.55 6.47 -3.56
C GLY A 11 12.01 6.24 -3.17
N ARG A 12 12.45 6.86 -2.06
CA ARG A 12 13.79 6.64 -1.49
C ARG A 12 13.99 5.22 -0.95
N GLN A 13 13.01 4.69 -0.21
CA GLN A 13 13.06 3.30 0.29
C GLN A 13 13.02 2.30 -0.86
N HIS A 14 12.16 2.55 -1.87
CA HIS A 14 12.09 1.76 -3.08
C HIS A 14 13.42 1.75 -3.84
N ALA A 15 14.05 2.91 -4.05
CA ALA A 15 15.35 3.01 -4.71
C ALA A 15 16.47 2.30 -3.92
N ALA A 16 16.46 2.41 -2.59
CA ALA A 16 17.41 1.70 -1.72
C ALA A 16 17.26 0.18 -1.85
N LEU A 17 16.01 -0.32 -1.87
CA LEU A 17 15.72 -1.73 -2.16
C LEU A 17 16.21 -2.12 -3.54
N THR A 18 15.86 -1.37 -4.60
CA THR A 18 16.30 -1.69 -5.97
C THR A 18 17.82 -1.79 -6.07
N LYS A 19 18.55 -0.84 -5.46
CA LYS A 19 20.03 -0.85 -5.47
C LYS A 19 20.61 -2.10 -4.79
N HIS A 20 20.01 -2.53 -3.68
CA HIS A 20 20.49 -3.70 -2.92
C HIS A 20 20.08 -5.03 -3.56
N LEU A 21 18.82 -5.11 -4.00
CA LEU A 21 18.21 -6.31 -4.52
C LEU A 21 18.68 -6.65 -5.94
N PHE A 22 19.16 -5.65 -6.70
CA PHE A 22 19.71 -5.84 -8.03
C PHE A 22 21.13 -5.24 -8.13
N PRO A 23 22.14 -5.87 -7.52
CA PRO A 23 23.51 -5.35 -7.55
C PRO A 23 24.21 -5.54 -8.91
N GLY A 24 23.55 -6.20 -9.87
CA GLY A 24 24.06 -6.42 -11.24
C GLY A 24 24.69 -7.79 -11.47
N ASP A 25 24.67 -8.69 -10.49
CA ASP A 25 25.23 -10.05 -10.60
C ASP A 25 24.22 -11.11 -11.10
N GLY A 26 22.97 -10.70 -11.35
CA GLY A 26 21.89 -11.57 -11.84
C GLY A 26 21.40 -12.59 -10.81
N LYS A 27 21.75 -12.44 -9.52
CA LYS A 27 21.37 -13.37 -8.45
C LYS A 27 20.35 -12.74 -7.52
N GLU A 28 19.52 -13.58 -6.91
CA GLU A 28 18.58 -13.14 -5.89
C GLU A 28 19.30 -12.51 -4.70
N ALA A 29 18.66 -11.51 -4.10
CA ALA A 29 19.08 -10.90 -2.85
C ALA A 29 17.84 -10.67 -1.98
N VAL A 30 18.06 -10.44 -0.70
CA VAL A 30 17.00 -10.30 0.31
C VAL A 30 17.26 -9.09 1.19
N ALA A 31 16.18 -8.48 1.67
CA ALA A 31 16.16 -7.41 2.65
C ALA A 31 14.91 -7.58 3.54
N LEU A 32 14.92 -6.91 4.69
CA LEU A 32 13.72 -6.72 5.49
C LEU A 32 13.24 -5.28 5.40
N ILE A 33 11.95 -5.10 5.60
CA ILE A 33 11.33 -3.80 5.81
C ILE A 33 10.58 -3.86 7.14
N LEU A 34 10.86 -2.94 8.05
CA LEU A 34 10.04 -2.76 9.24
C LEU A 34 8.92 -1.78 8.92
N CYS A 35 7.69 -2.20 9.15
CA CYS A 35 6.50 -1.45 8.78
C CYS A 35 5.65 -1.10 10.00
N GLY A 36 5.24 0.17 10.09
CA GLY A 36 4.08 0.52 10.91
C GLY A 36 2.83 -0.09 10.29
N ARG A 37 1.88 -0.52 11.12
CA ARG A 37 0.67 -1.20 10.66
C ARG A 37 -0.58 -0.53 11.22
N ARG A 38 -1.47 -0.10 10.32
CA ARG A 38 -2.84 0.27 10.63
C ARG A 38 -3.74 -0.94 10.36
N LEU A 39 -4.35 -1.48 11.39
CA LEU A 39 -5.42 -2.45 11.22
C LEU A 39 -6.72 -1.70 10.86
N GLY A 40 -7.47 -2.21 9.89
CA GLY A 40 -8.73 -1.62 9.49
C GLY A 40 -9.86 -2.30 10.24
N ASP A 41 -10.89 -1.53 10.57
CA ASP A 41 -12.07 -2.00 11.29
C ASP A 41 -13.27 -2.06 10.33
N PRO A 42 -13.99 -3.20 10.21
CA PRO A 42 -15.24 -3.25 9.45
C PRO A 42 -16.31 -2.28 9.95
N ALA A 43 -16.27 -1.92 11.23
CA ALA A 43 -17.16 -0.93 11.82
C ALA A 43 -16.92 0.48 11.27
N ASP A 44 -15.72 0.76 10.77
CA ASP A 44 -15.39 2.02 10.08
C ASP A 44 -15.94 2.05 8.64
N GLY A 45 -16.85 1.14 8.31
CA GLY A 45 -17.44 0.98 6.98
C GLY A 45 -16.49 0.32 5.99
N PRO A 46 -16.89 0.23 4.70
CA PRO A 46 -16.09 -0.42 3.67
C PRO A 46 -14.69 0.18 3.54
N TRP A 47 -14.54 1.47 3.89
CA TRP A 47 -13.34 2.27 3.66
C TRP A 47 -12.31 2.18 4.79
N GLY A 48 -12.76 2.25 6.04
CA GLY A 48 -11.86 2.10 7.19
C GLY A 48 -11.47 0.63 7.44
N SER A 49 -12.06 -0.32 6.72
CA SER A 49 -11.76 -1.76 6.83
C SER A 49 -10.40 -2.20 6.29
N ARG A 50 -9.69 -1.34 5.52
CA ARG A 50 -8.42 -1.68 4.85
C ARG A 50 -7.22 -1.68 5.80
N HIS A 51 -6.42 -2.75 5.73
CA HIS A 51 -5.12 -2.80 6.40
C HIS A 51 -4.04 -2.06 5.60
N VAL A 52 -3.20 -1.31 6.28
CA VAL A 52 -2.08 -0.60 5.66
C VAL A 52 -0.79 -0.87 6.42
N MET A 53 0.21 -1.38 5.71
CA MET A 53 1.60 -1.43 6.16
C MET A 53 2.37 -0.28 5.53
N THR A 54 3.05 0.53 6.34
CA THR A 54 3.86 1.66 5.89
C THR A 54 5.30 1.45 6.28
N ALA A 55 6.20 1.39 5.30
CA ALA A 55 7.62 1.17 5.51
C ALA A 55 8.25 2.29 6.37
N HIS A 56 8.90 1.91 7.47
CA HIS A 56 9.70 2.79 8.32
C HIS A 56 11.18 2.68 7.97
N GLU A 57 11.68 1.44 7.86
CA GLU A 57 13.10 1.15 7.74
C GLU A 57 13.31 0.04 6.71
N VAL A 58 14.31 0.18 5.84
CA VAL A 58 14.78 -0.87 4.92
C VAL A 58 16.10 -1.38 5.45
N ILE A 59 16.21 -2.69 5.61
CA ILE A 59 17.34 -3.37 6.24
C ILE A 59 17.88 -4.40 5.25
N PRO A 60 18.91 -4.04 4.46
CA PRO A 60 19.57 -4.96 3.55
C PRO A 60 20.16 -6.17 4.30
N VAL A 61 19.94 -7.38 3.81
CA VAL A 61 20.74 -8.53 4.23
C VAL A 61 22.03 -8.53 3.39
N PRO A 62 23.22 -8.44 4.01
CA PRO A 62 24.48 -8.39 3.27
C PRO A 62 24.65 -9.59 2.34
N HIS A 63 25.21 -9.38 1.14
CA HIS A 63 25.32 -10.45 0.14
C HIS A 63 26.34 -11.53 0.53
N ASP A 64 27.33 -11.18 1.34
CA ASP A 64 28.43 -12.03 1.80
C ASP A 64 28.04 -12.95 2.95
N VAL A 65 26.95 -12.66 3.67
CA VAL A 65 26.41 -13.56 4.70
C VAL A 65 25.47 -14.63 4.13
N CYS A 66 25.00 -14.47 2.89
CA CYS A 66 24.14 -15.47 2.24
C CYS A 66 24.93 -16.76 1.97
N HIS A 67 24.38 -17.91 2.39
CA HIS A 67 24.96 -19.22 2.11
C HIS A 67 24.94 -19.54 0.61
N GLU A 68 23.87 -19.13 -0.06
CA GLU A 68 23.71 -19.35 -1.49
C GLU A 68 22.96 -18.19 -2.14
N ARG A 69 23.42 -17.79 -3.32
CA ARG A 69 22.75 -16.82 -4.20
C ARG A 69 22.86 -17.29 -5.64
N THR A 70 21.73 -17.63 -6.23
CA THR A 70 21.57 -17.98 -7.66
C THR A 70 20.48 -17.08 -8.27
N PRO A 71 20.21 -17.13 -9.59
CA PRO A 71 19.13 -16.36 -10.20
C PRO A 71 17.71 -16.72 -9.73
N THR A 72 17.53 -17.84 -9.02
CA THR A 72 16.21 -18.37 -8.61
C THR A 72 16.19 -18.88 -7.17
N LEU A 73 17.23 -18.57 -6.39
CA LEU A 73 17.34 -18.99 -4.99
C LEU A 73 18.27 -18.04 -4.24
N VAL A 74 17.84 -17.60 -3.06
CA VAL A 74 18.70 -17.04 -2.02
C VAL A 74 18.49 -17.78 -0.69
N SER A 75 19.58 -18.25 -0.11
CA SER A 75 19.61 -18.83 1.24
C SER A 75 20.51 -17.99 2.13
N TRP A 76 20.07 -17.72 3.35
CA TRP A 76 20.72 -16.80 4.26
C TRP A 76 20.44 -17.23 5.72
N PRO A 77 21.40 -17.01 6.64
CA PRO A 77 21.24 -17.31 8.06
C PRO A 77 20.29 -16.33 8.72
N THR A 78 19.54 -16.71 9.76
CA THR A 78 18.57 -15.82 10.43
C THR A 78 19.25 -14.78 11.33
N GLU A 79 20.47 -15.05 11.81
CA GLU A 79 21.23 -14.23 12.76
C GLU A 79 21.36 -12.74 12.35
N PRO A 80 21.67 -12.37 11.09
CA PRO A 80 21.80 -10.98 10.67
C PRO A 80 20.51 -10.17 10.80
N VAL A 81 19.34 -10.83 10.82
CA VAL A 81 18.05 -10.13 10.91
C VAL A 81 17.42 -10.17 12.29
N LEU A 82 17.95 -10.97 13.23
CA LEU A 82 17.43 -11.01 14.61
C LEU A 82 17.33 -9.62 15.25
N PRO A 83 18.33 -8.72 15.14
CA PRO A 83 18.21 -7.38 15.70
C PRO A 83 17.06 -6.57 15.09
N ALA A 84 16.69 -6.83 13.83
CA ALA A 84 15.56 -6.18 13.17
C ALA A 84 14.23 -6.70 13.70
N ILE A 85 14.12 -8.02 13.91
CA ILE A 85 12.93 -8.67 14.47
C ILE A 85 12.72 -8.20 15.91
N GLU A 86 13.77 -8.12 16.73
CA GLU A 86 13.71 -7.58 18.09
C GLU A 86 13.23 -6.13 18.11
N ARG A 87 13.74 -5.27 17.22
CA ARG A 87 13.25 -3.90 17.06
C ARG A 87 11.80 -3.86 16.63
N ALA A 88 11.36 -4.80 15.80
CA ALA A 88 9.97 -4.89 15.37
C ALA A 88 9.07 -5.23 16.56
N ALA A 89 9.43 -6.22 17.36
CA ALA A 89 8.73 -6.62 18.58
C ALA A 89 8.60 -5.46 19.58
N GLN A 90 9.72 -4.80 19.89
CA GLN A 90 9.76 -3.68 20.84
C GLN A 90 8.89 -2.48 20.45
N ARG A 91 8.59 -2.33 19.15
CA ARG A 91 7.88 -1.18 18.59
C ARG A 91 6.51 -1.53 18.02
N GLY A 92 6.07 -2.78 18.13
CA GLY A 92 4.82 -3.26 17.52
C GLY A 92 4.80 -3.08 15.99
N LEU A 93 5.92 -3.34 15.32
CA LEU A 93 6.05 -3.22 13.86
C LEU A 93 5.90 -4.57 13.19
N SER A 94 5.38 -4.54 11.96
CA SER A 94 5.37 -5.72 11.09
C SER A 94 6.71 -5.86 10.37
N VAL A 95 7.25 -7.06 10.35
CA VAL A 95 8.34 -7.43 9.45
C VAL A 95 7.79 -7.75 8.07
N VAL A 96 8.40 -7.18 7.04
CA VAL A 96 8.18 -7.57 5.64
C VAL A 96 9.49 -8.11 5.06
N LYS A 97 9.53 -9.39 4.72
CA LYS A 97 10.63 -9.98 3.95
C LYS A 97 10.49 -9.53 2.51
N VAL A 98 11.55 -9.03 1.88
CA VAL A 98 11.55 -8.73 0.45
C VAL A 98 12.75 -9.36 -0.23
N HIS A 99 12.50 -10.11 -1.30
CA HIS A 99 13.56 -10.64 -2.16
C HIS A 99 13.34 -10.25 -3.62
N SER A 100 14.38 -10.40 -4.45
CA SER A 100 14.31 -10.13 -5.89
C SER A 100 14.06 -11.40 -6.68
N HIS A 101 13.33 -11.32 -7.80
CA HIS A 101 13.38 -12.32 -8.88
C HIS A 101 14.08 -11.72 -10.11
N PRO A 102 15.41 -11.85 -10.28
CA PRO A 102 16.18 -11.30 -11.40
C PRO A 102 15.68 -11.76 -12.78
N THR A 103 15.05 -12.92 -12.84
CA THR A 103 14.47 -13.51 -14.06
C THR A 103 13.17 -12.84 -14.51
N GLY A 104 12.55 -12.00 -13.67
CA GLY A 104 11.27 -11.36 -13.95
C GLY A 104 10.04 -12.24 -13.69
N HIS A 105 10.20 -13.37 -13.02
CA HIS A 105 9.09 -14.27 -12.68
C HIS A 105 8.11 -13.62 -11.70
N ARG A 106 6.91 -13.24 -12.16
CA ARG A 106 5.87 -12.55 -11.38
C ARG A 106 4.93 -13.52 -10.64
N ALA A 107 5.48 -14.39 -9.82
CA ALA A 107 4.71 -15.23 -8.89
C ALA A 107 5.63 -15.72 -7.76
N PHE A 108 5.04 -16.16 -6.65
CA PHE A 108 5.77 -16.91 -5.63
C PHE A 108 5.94 -18.36 -6.11
N SER A 109 7.16 -18.88 -5.98
CA SER A 109 7.51 -20.27 -6.28
C SER A 109 7.30 -21.18 -5.06
N GLU A 110 7.32 -22.49 -5.26
CA GLU A 110 7.26 -23.47 -4.16
C GLU A 110 8.42 -23.29 -3.15
N THR A 111 9.59 -22.86 -3.64
CA THR A 111 10.74 -22.52 -2.79
C THR A 111 10.47 -21.30 -1.91
N ASP A 112 9.79 -20.28 -2.46
CA ASP A 112 9.40 -19.10 -1.69
C ASP A 112 8.38 -19.46 -0.61
N ASP A 113 7.41 -20.33 -0.95
CA ASP A 113 6.39 -20.85 -0.05
C ASP A 113 7.01 -21.59 1.13
N ALA A 114 7.93 -22.52 0.85
CA ALA A 114 8.63 -23.27 1.89
C ALA A 114 9.49 -22.36 2.77
N SER A 115 10.25 -21.42 2.18
CA SER A 115 11.08 -20.48 2.93
C SER A 115 10.25 -19.53 3.82
N ASP A 116 9.14 -19.02 3.31
CA ASP A 116 8.26 -18.14 4.08
C ASP A 116 7.53 -18.89 5.21
N ALA A 117 7.09 -20.13 4.95
CA ALA A 117 6.45 -20.98 5.95
C ALA A 117 7.39 -21.37 7.11
N ASP A 118 8.70 -21.40 6.87
CA ASP A 118 9.72 -21.62 7.90
C ASP A 118 10.05 -20.33 8.70
N LEU A 119 10.17 -19.20 8.01
CA LEU A 119 10.54 -17.91 8.62
C LEU A 119 9.43 -17.31 9.49
N PHE A 120 8.21 -17.20 8.97
CA PHE A 120 7.17 -16.39 9.59
C PHE A 120 6.64 -16.90 10.94
N PRO A 121 6.54 -18.22 11.22
CA PRO A 121 6.19 -18.69 12.56
C PRO A 121 7.17 -18.17 13.62
N SER A 122 8.47 -18.16 13.30
CA SER A 122 9.49 -17.59 14.17
C SER A 122 9.26 -16.10 14.36
N VAL A 123 9.13 -15.33 13.28
CA VAL A 123 8.89 -13.89 13.34
C VAL A 123 7.67 -13.56 14.22
N MET A 124 6.55 -14.26 14.01
CA MET A 124 5.32 -14.09 14.78
C MET A 124 5.55 -14.36 16.27
N GLY A 125 6.22 -15.48 16.59
CA GLY A 125 6.55 -15.86 17.97
C GLY A 125 7.48 -14.87 18.67
N TRP A 126 8.42 -14.25 17.94
CA TRP A 126 9.29 -13.20 18.49
C TRP A 126 8.57 -11.87 18.71
N THR A 127 7.65 -11.50 17.80
CA THR A 127 6.92 -10.23 17.92
C THR A 127 5.76 -10.27 18.93
N ASP A 128 5.23 -11.46 19.23
CA ASP A 128 4.07 -11.69 20.09
C ASP A 128 2.88 -10.75 19.75
N ASP A 129 2.69 -10.54 18.44
CA ASP A 129 1.72 -9.59 17.90
C ASP A 129 0.79 -10.31 16.91
N PRO A 130 -0.55 -10.14 17.04
CA PRO A 130 -1.51 -10.90 16.24
C PRO A 130 -1.72 -10.34 14.82
N GLY A 131 -1.08 -9.22 14.48
CA GLY A 131 -1.28 -8.60 13.18
C GLY A 131 -0.40 -9.25 12.10
N PRO A 132 -0.75 -9.07 10.81
CA PRO A 132 -0.01 -9.69 9.73
C PRO A 132 1.44 -9.19 9.62
N HIS A 133 2.29 -10.07 9.09
CA HIS A 133 3.57 -9.76 8.45
C HIS A 133 3.40 -9.83 6.92
N ALA A 134 4.46 -9.68 6.14
CA ALA A 134 4.36 -9.90 4.69
C ALA A 134 5.65 -10.42 4.05
N SER A 135 5.48 -11.12 2.94
CA SER A 135 6.55 -11.46 2.00
C SER A 135 6.31 -10.70 0.71
N ALA A 136 7.35 -10.09 0.16
CA ALA A 136 7.30 -9.27 -1.04
C ALA A 136 8.39 -9.72 -2.02
N VAL A 137 8.09 -9.59 -3.30
CA VAL A 137 9.04 -9.85 -4.38
C VAL A 137 9.18 -8.58 -5.20
N MET A 138 10.41 -8.19 -5.49
CA MET A 138 10.74 -7.14 -6.44
C MET A 138 11.20 -7.73 -7.77
N LEU A 139 10.69 -7.21 -8.88
CA LEU A 139 11.08 -7.58 -10.24
C LEU A 139 12.06 -6.55 -10.84
N PRO A 140 12.80 -6.91 -11.90
CA PRO A 140 13.49 -5.95 -12.74
C PRO A 140 12.53 -4.84 -13.19
N GLY A 141 12.99 -3.59 -13.20
CA GLY A 141 12.13 -2.42 -13.43
C GLY A 141 11.43 -1.88 -12.17
N GLY A 142 11.56 -2.59 -11.03
CA GLY A 142 11.13 -2.11 -9.72
C GLY A 142 9.67 -2.36 -9.41
N GLU A 143 8.95 -3.18 -10.18
CA GLU A 143 7.64 -3.68 -9.77
C GLU A 143 7.76 -4.49 -8.47
N VAL A 144 6.80 -4.32 -7.56
CA VAL A 144 6.73 -5.06 -6.30
C VAL A 144 5.35 -5.66 -6.14
N PHE A 145 5.28 -6.97 -5.88
CA PHE A 145 4.07 -7.64 -5.43
C PHE A 145 4.33 -8.33 -4.09
N ALA A 146 3.28 -8.59 -3.32
CA ALA A 146 3.42 -9.14 -1.98
C ALA A 146 2.24 -10.03 -1.58
N ARG A 147 2.47 -10.79 -0.50
CA ARG A 147 1.46 -11.55 0.24
C ARG A 147 1.61 -11.24 1.72
N ALA A 148 0.48 -11.06 2.39
CA ALA A 148 0.42 -10.94 3.83
C ALA A 148 0.50 -12.34 4.47
N ALA A 149 1.23 -12.46 5.55
CA ALA A 149 1.42 -13.65 6.36
C ALA A 149 0.64 -13.48 7.67
N TYR A 150 -0.34 -14.34 7.88
CA TYR A 150 -1.15 -14.38 9.10
C TYR A 150 -0.88 -15.67 9.86
N ASP A 151 -0.91 -15.60 11.19
CA ASP A 151 -1.00 -16.80 12.01
C ASP A 151 -2.29 -17.57 11.64
N ASP A 152 -2.16 -18.88 11.44
CA ASP A 152 -3.30 -19.76 11.15
C ASP A 152 -3.96 -20.34 12.41
N GLY A 153 -3.40 -20.08 13.59
CA GLY A 153 -3.85 -20.56 14.90
C GLY A 153 -3.41 -21.98 15.23
N HIS A 154 -2.63 -22.63 14.36
CA HIS A 154 -2.21 -24.03 14.45
C HIS A 154 -0.67 -24.16 14.39
N GLY A 155 0.05 -23.05 14.59
CA GLY A 155 1.51 -22.99 14.51
C GLY A 155 2.04 -22.86 13.07
N GLY A 156 1.17 -22.64 12.09
CA GLY A 156 1.52 -22.39 10.69
C GLY A 156 1.20 -20.97 10.25
N VAL A 157 1.24 -20.77 8.93
CA VAL A 157 1.05 -19.44 8.32
C VAL A 157 0.07 -19.53 7.17
N ARG A 158 -0.95 -18.66 7.21
CA ARG A 158 -1.86 -18.43 6.11
C ARG A 158 -1.40 -17.23 5.30
N PHE A 159 -1.11 -17.44 4.02
CA PHE A 159 -0.81 -16.36 3.09
C PHE A 159 -2.04 -15.84 2.36
N THR A 160 -2.13 -14.52 2.21
CA THR A 160 -3.18 -13.87 1.40
C THR A 160 -2.55 -12.77 0.55
N PRO A 161 -2.98 -12.56 -0.70
CA PRO A 161 -2.42 -11.51 -1.55
C PRO A 161 -2.49 -10.11 -0.92
N VAL A 162 -1.40 -9.34 -1.04
CA VAL A 162 -1.44 -7.90 -0.78
C VAL A 162 -2.03 -7.22 -2.00
N GLN A 163 -3.17 -6.55 -1.82
CA GLN A 163 -3.96 -5.97 -2.91
C GLN A 163 -3.16 -4.97 -3.75
N SER A 164 -2.30 -4.17 -3.10
CA SER A 164 -1.45 -3.20 -3.80
C SER A 164 -0.20 -2.81 -3.02
N VAL A 165 0.86 -2.48 -3.75
CA VAL A 165 2.06 -1.81 -3.26
C VAL A 165 2.13 -0.40 -3.85
N LEU A 166 2.08 0.63 -3.00
CA LEU A 166 2.19 2.04 -3.39
C LEU A 166 3.59 2.56 -3.10
N ILE A 167 4.24 3.11 -4.12
CA ILE A 167 5.50 3.85 -4.01
C ILE A 167 5.20 5.34 -4.16
N VAL A 168 5.56 6.11 -3.13
CA VAL A 168 5.37 7.57 -3.07
C VAL A 168 6.73 8.25 -3.29
N GLY A 169 7.00 8.70 -4.51
CA GLY A 169 8.16 9.52 -4.86
C GLY A 169 7.72 10.79 -5.60
N ASP A 170 8.56 11.25 -6.52
CA ASP A 170 8.17 12.32 -7.47
C ASP A 170 6.95 11.91 -8.30
N ASP A 171 6.85 10.61 -8.61
CA ASP A 171 5.69 9.95 -9.16
C ASP A 171 5.03 9.02 -8.13
N LEU A 172 3.71 8.87 -8.23
CA LEU A 172 2.94 7.83 -7.55
C LEU A 172 2.90 6.57 -8.41
N ARG A 173 3.49 5.48 -7.92
CA ARG A 173 3.44 4.17 -8.62
C ARG A 173 2.67 3.17 -7.77
N VAL A 174 1.63 2.56 -8.34
CA VAL A 174 0.81 1.55 -7.66
C VAL A 174 0.91 0.23 -8.41
N PHE A 175 1.44 -0.78 -7.75
CA PHE A 175 1.49 -2.15 -8.27
C PHE A 175 0.33 -2.93 -7.65
N HIS A 176 -0.65 -3.32 -8.47
CA HIS A 176 -1.79 -4.10 -8.00
C HIS A 176 -1.50 -5.61 -8.08
N HIS A 177 -2.06 -6.39 -7.15
CA HIS A 177 -2.01 -7.85 -7.21
C HIS A 177 -2.62 -8.37 -8.51
N ASP A 178 -3.86 -7.93 -8.78
CA ASP A 178 -4.59 -8.24 -9.99
C ASP A 178 -3.99 -7.43 -11.15
N ILE A 179 -3.57 -8.13 -12.22
CA ILE A 179 -3.34 -7.48 -13.51
C ILE A 179 -4.71 -7.14 -14.06
N VAL A 180 -5.14 -5.91 -13.87
CA VAL A 180 -6.29 -5.40 -14.59
C VAL A 180 -5.82 -5.20 -16.02
N CYS A 181 -6.15 -6.13 -16.91
CA CYS A 181 -6.17 -5.84 -18.34
C CYS A 181 -6.94 -4.53 -18.53
N ASP A 182 -6.49 -3.63 -19.39
CA ASP A 182 -7.03 -2.28 -19.66
C ASP A 182 -8.57 -2.17 -19.90
N GLY A 183 -9.32 -3.26 -19.82
CA GLY A 183 -10.80 -3.32 -19.86
C GLY A 183 -11.51 -3.99 -18.66
N ALA A 184 -10.83 -4.47 -17.62
CA ALA A 184 -11.44 -5.24 -16.53
C ALA A 184 -11.92 -4.41 -15.31
N LEU A 185 -11.57 -3.11 -15.24
CA LEU A 185 -12.36 -2.14 -14.47
C LEU A 185 -13.50 -1.68 -15.37
N GLY A 186 -14.49 -2.57 -15.52
CA GLY A 186 -15.62 -2.42 -16.42
C GLY A 186 -16.22 -1.02 -16.44
N LEU A 187 -16.57 -0.59 -17.66
CA LEU A 187 -17.33 0.61 -18.01
C LEU A 187 -16.87 1.88 -17.30
N VAL A 188 -16.16 2.73 -18.05
CA VAL A 188 -16.03 4.15 -17.71
C VAL A 188 -17.44 4.68 -17.46
N PRO A 189 -17.77 5.20 -16.27
CA PRO A 189 -19.10 5.76 -16.04
C PRO A 189 -19.38 6.86 -17.05
N GLY A 190 -20.64 7.04 -17.44
CA GLY A 190 -21.03 8.05 -18.42
C GLY A 190 -20.46 9.45 -18.11
N PHE A 191 -20.40 9.82 -16.83
CA PHE A 191 -19.85 11.12 -16.41
C PHE A 191 -18.33 11.27 -16.63
N ALA A 192 -17.58 10.16 -16.69
CA ALA A 192 -16.12 10.13 -16.85
C ALA A 192 -15.67 9.79 -18.29
N GLU A 193 -16.60 9.58 -19.22
CA GLU A 193 -16.28 9.23 -20.61
C GLU A 193 -15.39 10.28 -21.29
N ARG A 194 -15.69 11.58 -21.07
CA ARG A 194 -14.88 12.67 -21.61
C ARG A 194 -13.47 12.69 -21.02
N THR A 195 -13.34 12.42 -19.72
CA THR A 195 -12.03 12.30 -19.05
C THR A 195 -11.23 11.13 -19.62
N ALA A 196 -11.86 9.98 -19.84
CA ALA A 196 -11.21 8.83 -20.47
C ALA A 196 -10.82 9.09 -21.94
N GLN A 197 -11.61 9.86 -22.69
CA GLN A 197 -11.25 10.28 -24.06
C GLN A 197 -10.02 11.20 -24.07
N ALA A 198 -9.87 12.07 -23.08
CA ALA A 198 -8.77 13.02 -22.99
C ALA A 198 -7.47 12.39 -22.44
N PHE A 199 -7.58 11.52 -21.43
CA PHE A 199 -6.43 11.00 -20.67
C PHE A 199 -6.25 9.48 -20.75
N GLY A 200 -7.06 8.79 -21.53
CA GLY A 200 -7.05 7.34 -21.66
C GLY A 200 -7.84 6.62 -20.57
N ALA A 201 -8.37 5.43 -20.92
CA ALA A 201 -9.13 4.60 -20.00
C ALA A 201 -8.31 4.15 -18.78
N GLY A 202 -6.99 3.92 -18.95
CA GLY A 202 -6.07 3.56 -17.88
C GLY A 202 -5.97 4.61 -16.77
N THR A 203 -6.00 5.90 -17.12
CA THR A 203 -5.99 7.00 -16.14
C THR A 203 -7.26 6.99 -15.29
N THR A 204 -8.44 6.90 -15.92
CA THR A 204 -9.72 6.81 -15.21
C THR A 204 -9.77 5.56 -14.34
N ALA A 205 -9.31 4.43 -14.85
CA ALA A 205 -9.18 3.18 -14.10
C ALA A 205 -8.29 3.34 -12.85
N ALA A 206 -7.13 3.98 -12.98
CA ALA A 206 -6.23 4.24 -11.87
C ALA A 206 -6.89 5.16 -10.82
N LEU A 207 -7.46 6.30 -11.22
CA LEU A 207 -8.12 7.24 -10.31
C LEU A 207 -9.28 6.58 -9.54
N ARG A 208 -10.07 5.75 -10.20
CA ARG A 208 -11.19 5.00 -9.58
C ARG A 208 -10.74 4.02 -8.50
N ARG A 209 -9.45 3.64 -8.46
CA ARG A 209 -8.88 2.76 -7.42
C ARG A 209 -8.25 3.52 -6.26
N LEU A 210 -8.14 4.84 -6.36
CA LEU A 210 -7.53 5.67 -5.34
C LEU A 210 -8.57 6.13 -4.32
N SER A 211 -8.13 6.15 -3.07
CA SER A 211 -8.76 6.91 -1.99
C SER A 211 -7.91 8.13 -1.71
N VAL A 212 -8.51 9.32 -1.80
CA VAL A 212 -7.80 10.60 -1.64
C VAL A 212 -8.35 11.34 -0.42
N ALA A 213 -7.49 11.61 0.56
CA ALA A 213 -7.85 12.44 1.70
C ALA A 213 -7.57 13.92 1.40
N VAL A 214 -8.56 14.78 1.60
CA VAL A 214 -8.44 16.23 1.52
C VAL A 214 -8.59 16.82 2.92
N VAL A 215 -7.51 17.38 3.44
CA VAL A 215 -7.49 18.05 4.75
C VAL A 215 -7.75 19.54 4.54
N GLY A 216 -8.88 20.01 5.05
CA GLY A 216 -9.46 21.32 4.81
C GLY A 216 -10.47 21.27 3.66
N ALA A 217 -11.72 21.62 3.94
CA ALA A 217 -12.87 21.59 3.03
C ALA A 217 -13.42 23.01 2.76
N SER A 218 -12.56 24.03 2.86
CA SER A 218 -12.92 25.44 2.59
C SER A 218 -12.41 25.92 1.23
N GLY A 219 -11.97 27.18 1.11
CA GLY A 219 -11.72 27.85 -0.18
C GLY A 219 -10.81 27.13 -1.19
N THR A 220 -9.81 26.38 -0.74
CA THR A 220 -8.96 25.56 -1.61
C THR A 220 -9.46 24.12 -1.70
N GLY A 221 -9.92 23.57 -0.57
CA GLY A 221 -10.40 22.20 -0.49
C GLY A 221 -11.64 21.96 -1.34
N SER A 222 -12.65 22.83 -1.26
CA SER A 222 -13.92 22.64 -1.95
C SER A 222 -13.78 22.51 -3.48
N PRO A 223 -13.05 23.39 -4.22
CA PRO A 223 -12.83 23.15 -5.64
C PRO A 223 -11.96 21.92 -5.92
N VAL A 224 -10.97 21.59 -5.07
CA VAL A 224 -10.14 20.38 -5.23
C VAL A 224 -11.00 19.12 -5.14
N VAL A 225 -11.87 19.05 -4.13
CA VAL A 225 -12.78 17.92 -3.93
C VAL A 225 -13.72 17.78 -5.13
N GLU A 226 -14.34 18.87 -5.58
CA GLU A 226 -15.20 18.82 -6.77
C GLU A 226 -14.45 18.30 -8.00
N MET A 227 -13.22 18.76 -8.23
CA MET A 227 -12.39 18.27 -9.34
C MET A 227 -12.08 16.78 -9.20
N LEU A 228 -11.73 16.30 -8.00
CA LEU A 228 -11.45 14.88 -7.76
C LEU A 228 -12.69 14.01 -8.05
N VAL A 229 -13.89 14.44 -7.62
CA VAL A 229 -15.15 13.75 -7.94
C VAL A 229 -15.37 13.70 -9.45
N ARG A 230 -15.25 14.84 -10.13
CA ARG A 230 -15.46 14.96 -11.59
C ARG A 230 -14.45 14.14 -12.40
N LEU A 231 -13.23 13.98 -11.89
CA LEU A 231 -12.20 13.11 -12.49
C LEU A 231 -12.47 11.61 -12.26
N GLY A 232 -13.44 11.26 -11.42
CA GLY A 232 -13.82 9.88 -11.15
C GLY A 232 -12.91 9.18 -10.14
N VAL A 233 -12.32 9.92 -9.20
CA VAL A 233 -11.62 9.32 -8.05
C VAL A 233 -12.57 8.40 -7.29
N GLY A 234 -12.09 7.23 -6.89
CA GLY A 234 -12.93 6.18 -6.29
C GLY A 234 -13.51 6.57 -4.94
N GLU A 235 -12.72 7.22 -4.10
CA GLU A 235 -13.11 7.62 -2.76
C GLU A 235 -12.44 8.95 -2.38
N ILE A 236 -13.20 9.83 -1.74
CA ILE A 236 -12.68 11.08 -1.19
C ILE A 236 -13.00 11.14 0.31
N ILE A 237 -11.96 11.33 1.11
CA ILE A 237 -12.05 11.46 2.57
C ILE A 237 -11.89 12.94 2.91
N LEU A 238 -12.95 13.57 3.42
CA LEU A 238 -12.93 14.97 3.84
C LEU A 238 -12.56 15.08 5.31
N VAL A 239 -11.59 15.93 5.62
CA VAL A 239 -11.16 16.19 7.00
C VAL A 239 -11.18 17.70 7.24
N ASP A 240 -12.23 18.19 7.89
CA ASP A 240 -12.32 19.59 8.33
C ASP A 240 -13.18 19.63 9.61
N PRO A 241 -12.64 20.11 10.74
CA PRO A 241 -13.37 20.14 12.00
C PRO A 241 -14.33 21.34 12.11
N ASP A 242 -14.26 22.30 11.19
CA ASP A 242 -14.97 23.56 11.33
C ASP A 242 -16.41 23.50 10.79
N LEU A 243 -17.21 24.45 11.26
CA LEU A 243 -18.53 24.77 10.73
C LEU A 243 -18.43 25.84 9.63
N VAL A 244 -19.45 25.92 8.78
CA VAL A 244 -19.60 27.01 7.82
C VAL A 244 -19.96 28.31 8.54
N GLU A 245 -19.24 29.38 8.22
CA GLU A 245 -19.53 30.73 8.68
C GLU A 245 -19.88 31.67 7.51
N GLU A 246 -20.54 32.80 7.77
CA GLU A 246 -20.92 33.77 6.71
C GLU A 246 -19.70 34.22 5.87
N ARG A 247 -18.55 34.44 6.51
CA ARG A 247 -17.29 34.80 5.83
C ARG A 247 -16.74 33.70 4.92
N ASN A 248 -17.26 32.48 4.98
CA ASN A 248 -16.82 31.36 4.15
C ASN A 248 -17.62 31.27 2.84
N LEU A 249 -18.82 31.85 2.78
CA LEU A 249 -19.73 31.75 1.64
C LEU A 249 -19.16 32.33 0.34
N ASN A 250 -18.13 33.19 0.44
CA ASN A 250 -17.44 33.73 -0.73
C ASN A 250 -16.41 32.78 -1.36
N ARG A 251 -16.15 31.62 -0.76
CA ARG A 251 -15.06 30.71 -1.19
C ARG A 251 -15.34 29.23 -1.04
N ILE A 252 -16.25 28.80 -0.17
CA ILE A 252 -16.67 27.40 -0.13
C ILE A 252 -17.63 27.19 -1.28
N LEU A 253 -17.23 26.34 -2.21
CA LEU A 253 -17.99 26.06 -3.41
C LEU A 253 -19.36 25.44 -3.04
N ASN A 254 -20.42 25.95 -3.66
CA ASN A 254 -21.83 25.60 -3.44
C ASN A 254 -22.42 25.86 -2.04
N ALA A 255 -21.66 26.42 -1.09
CA ALA A 255 -22.21 26.78 0.22
C ALA A 255 -23.15 27.99 0.14
N THR A 256 -24.26 27.94 0.86
CA THR A 256 -25.30 28.98 0.90
C THR A 256 -25.51 29.55 2.30
N ARG A 257 -26.30 30.63 2.42
CA ARG A 257 -26.68 31.18 3.74
C ARG A 257 -27.38 30.16 4.65
N ALA A 258 -28.07 29.17 4.07
CA ALA A 258 -28.75 28.12 4.82
C ALA A 258 -27.77 27.13 5.48
N ASP A 259 -26.50 27.12 5.03
CA ASP A 259 -25.49 26.19 5.52
C ASP A 259 -24.69 26.71 6.72
N ILE A 260 -24.88 27.98 7.11
CA ILE A 260 -24.18 28.57 8.25
C ILE A 260 -24.46 27.74 9.52
N GLY A 261 -23.40 27.34 10.21
CA GLY A 261 -23.45 26.51 11.41
C GLY A 261 -23.44 25.00 11.14
N ARG A 262 -23.49 24.55 9.87
CA ARG A 262 -23.33 23.14 9.51
C ARG A 262 -21.85 22.75 9.36
N PRO A 263 -21.47 21.48 9.60
CA PRO A 263 -20.10 21.01 9.32
C PRO A 263 -19.73 21.22 7.86
N LYS A 264 -18.55 21.79 7.59
CA LYS A 264 -18.09 22.04 6.20
C LYS A 264 -18.02 20.76 5.38
N VAL A 265 -17.58 19.66 6.01
CA VAL A 265 -17.48 18.35 5.35
C VAL A 265 -18.83 17.81 4.89
N GLU A 266 -19.90 18.02 5.67
CA GLU A 266 -21.25 17.58 5.32
C GLU A 266 -21.84 18.43 4.20
N VAL A 267 -21.73 19.76 4.31
CA VAL A 267 -22.21 20.69 3.28
C VAL A 267 -21.55 20.40 1.94
N LEU A 268 -20.24 20.14 1.94
CA LEU A 268 -19.53 19.78 0.73
C LEU A 268 -20.00 18.40 0.24
N ALA A 269 -19.99 17.36 1.08
CA ALA A 269 -20.39 16.01 0.68
C ALA A 269 -21.83 15.92 0.12
N ASP A 270 -22.78 16.71 0.62
CA ASP A 270 -24.16 16.72 0.14
C ASP A 270 -24.31 17.28 -1.29
N THR A 271 -23.31 18.03 -1.77
CA THR A 271 -23.46 18.88 -2.97
C THR A 271 -22.67 18.41 -4.19
N ILE A 272 -21.87 17.35 -4.06
CA ILE A 272 -20.95 16.84 -5.12
C ILE A 272 -21.17 15.36 -5.41
#